data_AF-Q8K4X3-F1
#
_entry.id   AF-Q8K4X3-F1
#
_cell.length_a   1.000
_cell.length_b   1.000
_cell.length_c   1.000
_cell.angle_alpha   90.00
_cell.angle_beta   90.00
_cell.angle_gamma   90.00
#
_symmetry.space_group_name_H-M   'P 1'
#
loop_
_entity.id
_entity.type
_entity.pdbx_description
1 polymer ?
#
loop_
_entity_poly.entity_id
_entity_poly.type
_entity_poly.pdbx_seq_one_letter_code
_entity_poly.pdbx_strand_id
1 'polypeptide(L)' 'PLDYEAYHCEGVCDFPLRSHLEPTNHAIIQTLLNSMAPDAAPASCCVPARFSPISILYIDGGNNVVY' A
#
# COMPACT_ATOMS: atom_id res chain seq x y z
N PRO A 1 -3.64 10.47 -19.28
CA PRO A 1 -3.11 9.60 -20.36
C PRO A 1 -4.17 8.53 -20.69
N LEU A 2 -4.05 7.81 -21.82
CA LEU A 2 -5.00 6.74 -22.16
C LEU A 2 -4.69 5.41 -21.44
N ASP A 3 -3.45 5.24 -20.97
CA ASP A 3 -3.01 4.11 -20.15
C ASP A 3 -1.90 4.59 -19.19
N TYR A 4 -1.67 3.87 -18.10
CA TYR A 4 -0.58 4.13 -17.16
C TYR A 4 -0.23 2.90 -16.32
N GLU A 5 1.02 2.80 -15.91
CA GLU A 5 1.47 1.77 -14.96
C GLU A 5 1.17 2.21 -13.52
N ALA A 6 0.09 1.68 -12.95
CA ALA A 6 -0.27 1.95 -11.54
C ALA A 6 0.61 1.18 -10.54
N TYR A 7 1.16 0.05 -11.01
CA TYR A 7 1.73 -1.00 -10.17
C TYR A 7 0.75 -1.50 -9.10
N HIS A 8 1.16 -2.49 -8.32
CA HIS A 8 0.41 -2.96 -7.16
C HIS A 8 1.35 -3.58 -6.12
N CYS A 9 0.86 -3.71 -4.89
CA CYS A 9 1.53 -4.44 -3.84
C CYS A 9 0.85 -5.80 -3.65
N GLU A 10 1.65 -6.85 -3.56
CA GLU A 10 1.20 -8.21 -3.37
C GLU A 10 2.27 -9.00 -2.62
N GLY A 11 1.83 -9.92 -1.75
CA GLY A 11 2.71 -10.77 -0.96
C GLY A 11 2.27 -10.86 0.49
N VAL A 12 2.99 -11.70 1.25
CA VAL A 12 2.71 -11.99 2.66
C VAL A 12 3.62 -11.17 3.57
N CYS A 13 3.09 -10.71 4.71
CA CYS A 13 3.84 -9.97 5.73
C CYS A 13 4.11 -10.84 6.97
N ASP A 14 5.05 -11.77 6.82
CA ASP A 14 5.42 -12.73 7.87
C ASP A 14 6.45 -12.18 8.86
N PHE A 15 6.49 -12.77 10.06
CA PHE A 15 7.50 -12.45 11.06
C PHE A 15 8.84 -13.13 10.74
N PRO A 16 9.99 -12.43 10.85
CA PRO A 16 10.14 -11.00 11.10
C PRO A 16 9.95 -10.16 9.84
N LEU A 17 9.29 -9.00 9.97
CA LEU A 17 9.16 -8.04 8.87
C LEU A 17 10.55 -7.52 8.46
N ARG A 18 10.83 -7.55 7.16
CA ARG A 18 12.09 -7.04 6.60
C ARG A 18 12.12 -5.51 6.69
N SER A 19 13.28 -4.94 6.99
CA SER A 19 13.43 -3.49 7.23
C SER A 19 13.04 -2.60 6.05
N HIS A 20 13.22 -3.07 4.81
CA HIS A 20 12.84 -2.33 3.60
C HIS A 20 11.33 -2.18 3.41
N LEU A 21 10.51 -2.94 4.14
CA LEU A 21 9.05 -2.78 4.13
C LEU A 21 8.60 -1.56 4.97
N GLU A 22 9.53 -0.87 5.64
CA GLU A 22 9.29 0.31 6.48
C GLU A 22 8.08 0.14 7.42
N PRO A 23 8.00 -0.95 8.21
CA PRO A 23 6.79 -1.25 8.97
C PRO A 23 6.58 -0.24 10.10
N THR A 24 5.33 0.10 10.37
CA THR A 24 4.97 0.85 11.57
C THR A 24 5.18 -0.01 12.82
N ASN A 25 5.34 0.63 13.99
CA ASN A 25 5.38 -0.09 15.26
C ASN A 25 4.15 -1.01 15.45
N HIS A 26 2.97 -0.56 15.00
CA HIS A 26 1.75 -1.37 15.03
C HIS A 26 1.88 -2.63 14.17
N ALA A 27 2.39 -2.51 12.93
CA ALA A 27 2.58 -3.66 12.04
C ALA A 27 3.60 -4.67 12.60
N ILE A 28 4.66 -4.20 13.26
CA ILE A 28 5.64 -5.07 13.93
C ILE A 28 4.96 -5.91 15.01
N ILE A 29 4.20 -5.27 15.91
CA ILE A 29 3.50 -5.95 17.00
C ILE A 29 2.40 -6.86 16.45
N GLN A 30 1.63 -6.42 15.47
CA GLN A 30 0.56 -7.21 14.85
C GLN A 30 1.10 -8.47 14.17
N THR A 31 2.17 -8.35 13.38
CA THR A 31 2.80 -9.51 12.73
C THR A 31 3.43 -10.46 13.76
N LEU A 32 4.03 -9.95 14.84
CA LEU A 32 4.50 -10.79 15.95
C LEU A 32 3.33 -11.54 16.62
N LEU A 33 2.24 -10.85 16.95
CA LEU A 33 1.06 -11.45 17.57
C LEU A 33 0.43 -12.51 16.66
N ASN A 34 0.25 -12.22 15.38
CA ASN A 34 -0.25 -13.18 14.40
C ASN A 34 0.68 -14.42 14.28
N SER A 35 2.01 -14.23 14.32
CA SER A 35 2.97 -15.33 14.28
C SER A 35 2.93 -16.23 15.51
N MET A 36 2.53 -15.71 16.67
CA MET A 36 2.47 -16.45 17.94
C MET A 36 1.08 -17.03 18.23
N ALA A 37 0.03 -16.29 17.86
CA ALA A 37 -1.37 -16.61 18.08
C ALA A 37 -2.21 -16.07 16.90
N PRO A 38 -2.31 -16.81 15.78
CA PRO A 38 -3.01 -16.35 14.58
C PRO A 38 -4.48 -15.97 14.81
N ASP A 39 -5.13 -16.58 15.80
CA ASP A 39 -6.53 -16.28 16.17
C ASP A 39 -6.69 -14.97 16.95
N ALA A 40 -5.60 -14.44 17.53
CA ALA A 40 -5.63 -13.22 18.33
C ALA A 40 -5.48 -11.95 17.49
N ALA A 41 -4.83 -12.03 16.32
CA ALA A 41 -4.68 -10.93 15.39
C ALA A 41 -4.47 -11.46 13.96
N PRO A 42 -5.04 -10.81 12.92
CA PRO A 42 -4.75 -11.15 11.54
C PRO A 42 -3.33 -10.73 11.15
N ALA A 43 -2.79 -11.34 10.10
CA ALA A 43 -1.53 -10.93 9.50
C ALA A 43 -1.60 -9.45 9.05
N SER A 44 -0.46 -8.75 9.11
CA SER A 44 -0.34 -7.41 8.51
C SER A 44 -0.52 -7.50 6.99
N CYS A 45 -1.00 -6.42 6.36
CA CYS A 45 -1.23 -6.39 4.91
C CYS A 45 -0.06 -5.77 4.15
N CYS A 46 0.27 -6.32 2.98
CA CYS A 46 1.20 -5.72 2.03
C CYS A 46 0.49 -4.58 1.28
N VAL A 47 0.91 -3.35 1.51
CA VAL A 47 0.29 -2.14 0.95
C VAL A 47 1.35 -1.15 0.46
N PRO A 48 1.03 -0.26 -0.49
CA PRO A 48 1.98 0.76 -0.91
C PRO A 48 2.25 1.75 0.21
N ALA A 49 3.52 1.88 0.62
CA ALA A 49 3.94 2.85 1.64
C ALA A 49 4.14 4.26 1.07
N ARG A 50 4.35 4.38 -0.24
CA ARG A 50 4.59 5.64 -0.96
C ARG A 50 3.95 5.59 -2.34
N PHE A 51 3.54 6.74 -2.83
CA PHE A 51 2.92 6.92 -4.14
C PHE A 51 3.62 8.04 -4.92
N SER A 52 3.53 7.99 -6.25
CA SER A 52 3.90 9.08 -7.13
C SER A 52 2.66 9.60 -7.88
N PRO A 53 2.52 10.92 -8.06
CA PRO A 53 1.43 11.47 -8.84
C PRO A 53 1.62 11.20 -10.34
N ILE A 54 0.53 11.26 -11.10
CA ILE A 54 0.54 11.29 -12.57
C ILE A 54 -0.18 12.55 -13.07
N SER A 55 0.24 13.06 -14.22
CA SER A 55 -0.45 14.16 -14.90
C SER A 55 -1.60 13.62 -15.74
N ILE A 56 -2.79 14.23 -15.62
CA ILE A 56 -3.98 13.84 -16.37
C ILE A 56 -4.53 15.07 -17.10
N LEU A 57 -4.64 14.96 -18.42
CA LEU A 57 -5.47 15.87 -19.22
C LEU A 57 -6.94 15.45 -19.06
N TYR A 58 -7.80 16.33 -18.55
CA TYR A 58 -9.22 16.05 -18.32
C TYR A 58 -10.11 17.24 -18.70
N ILE A 59 -11.41 16.99 -18.80
CA ILE A 59 -12.43 18.04 -18.98
C ILE A 59 -13.05 18.33 -17.62
N ASP A 60 -12.97 19.58 -17.18
CA ASP A 60 -13.51 20.02 -15.89
C ASP A 60 -15.03 20.24 -15.91
N GLY A 61 -15.62 20.58 -14.76
CA GLY A 61 -17.06 20.84 -14.65
C GLY A 61 -17.56 22.06 -15.45
N GLY A 62 -16.65 22.92 -15.94
CA GLY A 62 -16.95 24.04 -16.83
C GLY A 62 -16.87 23.69 -18.31
N ASN A 63 -16.66 22.41 -18.65
CA ASN A 63 -16.36 21.94 -20.01
C ASN A 63 -15.06 22.52 -20.60
N ASN A 64 -14.10 22.89 -19.74
CA ASN A 64 -12.77 23.33 -20.18
C ASN A 64 -11.78 22.17 -20.14
N VAL A 65 -10.81 22.18 -21.05
CA VAL A 65 -9.69 21.23 -21.03
C VAL A 65 -8.64 21.71 -20.03
N VAL A 66 -8.30 20.87 -19.05
CA VAL A 66 -7.34 21.14 -17.96
C VAL A 66 -6.23 20.09 -17.98
N TYR A 67 -4.99 20.54 -17.81
CA TYR A 67 -3.77 19.73 -17.76
C TYR A 67 -3.05 19.89 -16.42
#